data_AF-A0A3C2BSE4-F1
#
_entry.id   AF-A0A3C2BSE4-F1
#
_cell.length_a   1.000
_cell.length_b   1.000
_cell.length_c   1.000
_cell.angle_alpha   90.00
_cell.angle_beta   90.00
_cell.angle_gamma   90.00
#
_symmetry.space_group_name_H-M   'P 1'
#
loop_
_entity.id
_entity.type
_entity.pdbx_description
1 polymer ?
#
loop_
_entity_poly.entity_id
_entity_poly.type
_entity_poly.pdbx_seq_one_letter_code
_entity_poly.pdbx_strand_id
1 'polypeptide(L)'
;MLVAGIASGWATGLWGEWVYAPAVGWAVAAGVYSLFVWTVITPMDAAQTATHAREEDPRRATADLLILCAAVGSLAAFVLVMLGAKDAHGLDKFLLALLALLGAVFSWLLVHTLFTLRYAEVYYTAEPHGGISFNQDEPPQYADFAYMAFSLGMTYQVSDTSITTREMRSAALRHSLLAYVFGVGILATTINLVVSLAA
;
A
#
# COMPACT_ATOMS: atom_id res chain seq x y z
N MET A 1 4.01 -3.80 13.20
CA MET A 1 3.11 -2.67 12.81
C MET A 1 2.19 -2.19 13.93
N LEU A 2 1.37 -3.06 14.55
CA LEU A 2 0.33 -2.62 15.50
C LEU A 2 0.90 -1.91 16.71
N VAL A 3 1.95 -2.48 17.33
CA VAL A 3 2.63 -1.85 18.47
C VAL A 3 3.18 -0.47 18.09
N ALA A 4 3.85 -0.37 16.93
CA ALA A 4 4.42 0.90 16.46
C ALA A 4 3.33 1.95 16.17
N GLY A 5 2.24 1.56 15.52
CA GLY A 5 1.12 2.47 15.21
C GLY A 5 0.32 2.89 16.44
N ILE A 6 0.08 1.98 17.38
CA ILE A 6 -0.56 2.31 18.66
C ILE A 6 0.35 3.25 19.46
N ALA A 7 1.64 2.92 19.59
CA ALA A 7 2.58 3.75 20.32
C ALA A 7 2.68 5.17 19.73
N SER A 8 2.76 5.31 18.40
CA SER A 8 2.81 6.62 17.76
C SER A 8 1.50 7.39 17.92
N GLY A 9 0.34 6.73 17.74
CA GLY A 9 -0.96 7.36 17.96
C GLY A 9 -1.16 7.85 19.39
N TRP A 10 -0.79 7.03 20.38
CA TRP A 10 -0.83 7.43 21.79
C TRP A 10 0.14 8.58 22.09
N ALA A 11 1.36 8.54 21.58
CA ALA A 11 2.31 9.63 21.75
C ALA A 11 1.77 10.96 21.18
N THR A 12 1.14 10.92 20.00
CA THR A 12 0.47 12.10 19.40
C THR A 12 -0.69 12.60 20.26
N GLY A 13 -1.53 11.70 20.78
CA GLY A 13 -2.63 12.06 21.67
C GLY A 13 -2.14 12.70 22.99
N LEU A 14 -1.05 12.19 23.55
CA LEU A 14 -0.44 12.74 24.78
C LEU A 14 0.11 14.16 24.59
N TRP A 15 0.37 14.59 23.36
CA TRP A 15 0.73 15.98 23.03
C TRP A 15 -0.47 16.89 22.80
N GLY A 16 -1.70 16.40 23.00
CA GLY A 16 -2.95 17.16 22.84
C GLY A 16 -3.65 16.95 21.49
N GLU A 17 -3.01 16.26 20.55
CA GLU A 17 -3.43 16.15 19.15
C GLU A 17 -4.28 14.89 18.87
N TRP A 18 -5.28 14.63 19.72
CA TRP A 18 -6.12 13.43 19.63
C TRP A 18 -6.87 13.29 18.31
N VAL A 19 -7.16 14.40 17.64
CA VAL A 19 -7.82 14.41 16.32
C VAL A 19 -6.92 13.77 15.25
N TYR A 20 -5.61 13.98 15.33
CA TYR A 20 -4.64 13.51 14.34
C TYR A 20 -3.97 12.19 14.71
N ALA A 21 -4.04 11.78 15.99
CA ALA A 21 -3.49 10.54 16.51
C ALA A 21 -3.82 9.28 15.67
N PRO A 22 -5.07 9.05 15.19
CA PRO A 22 -5.38 7.91 14.33
C PRO A 22 -4.64 7.94 12.99
N ALA A 23 -4.51 9.12 12.37
CA ALA A 23 -3.83 9.29 11.09
C ALA A 23 -2.32 9.02 11.22
N VAL A 24 -1.69 9.52 12.29
CA VAL A 24 -0.28 9.24 12.60
C VAL A 24 -0.06 7.76 12.90
N GLY A 25 -0.92 7.18 13.75
CA GLY A 25 -0.85 5.76 14.08
C GLY A 25 -0.95 4.87 12.85
N TRP A 26 -1.88 5.18 11.96
CA TRP A 26 -2.06 4.47 10.71
C TRP A 26 -0.85 4.62 9.77
N ALA A 27 -0.37 5.86 9.54
CA ALA A 27 0.76 6.10 8.65
C ALA A 27 2.01 5.32 9.10
N VAL A 28 2.32 5.35 10.40
CA VAL A 28 3.43 4.58 10.98
C VAL A 28 3.20 3.07 10.83
N ALA A 29 2.01 2.57 11.12
CA ALA A 29 1.71 1.15 10.97
C ALA A 29 1.89 0.67 9.52
N ALA A 30 1.36 1.42 8.55
CA ALA A 30 1.47 1.12 7.12
C ALA A 30 2.92 1.12 6.63
N GLY A 31 3.71 2.13 7.03
CA GLY A 31 5.13 2.23 6.69
C GLY A 31 5.94 1.08 7.30
N VAL A 32 5.76 0.80 8.59
CA VAL A 32 6.46 -0.29 9.31
C VAL A 32 6.10 -1.66 8.73
N TYR A 33 4.83 -1.91 8.41
CA TYR A 33 4.41 -3.16 7.79
C TYR A 33 5.07 -3.34 6.42
N SER A 34 4.96 -2.34 5.55
CA SER A 34 5.54 -2.38 4.21
C SER A 34 7.05 -2.66 4.30
N LEU A 35 7.77 -1.92 5.13
CA LEU A 35 9.21 -2.10 5.32
C LEU A 35 9.54 -3.52 5.81
N PHE A 36 8.82 -4.03 6.80
CA PHE A 36 9.02 -5.37 7.32
C PHE A 36 8.82 -6.43 6.23
N VAL A 37 7.74 -6.34 5.45
CA VAL A 37 7.50 -7.28 4.34
C VAL A 37 8.66 -7.25 3.35
N TRP A 38 9.13 -6.06 2.96
CA TRP A 38 10.27 -5.91 2.05
C TRP A 38 11.56 -6.53 2.59
N THR A 39 11.84 -6.41 3.90
CA THR A 39 13.01 -7.09 4.49
C THR A 39 12.93 -8.61 4.43
N VAL A 40 11.72 -9.17 4.35
CA VAL A 40 11.48 -10.62 4.27
C VAL A 40 11.53 -11.11 2.83
N ILE A 41 10.86 -10.42 1.89
CA ILE A 41 10.67 -10.94 0.52
C ILE A 41 11.81 -10.64 -0.45
N THR A 42 12.54 -9.53 -0.26
CA THR A 42 13.65 -9.15 -1.16
C THR A 42 14.77 -10.21 -1.29
N PRO A 43 15.22 -10.89 -0.22
CA PRO A 43 16.29 -11.89 -0.35
C PRO A 43 15.81 -13.25 -0.88
N MET A 44 14.51 -13.45 -1.10
CA MET A 44 13.97 -14.75 -1.49
C MET A 44 14.23 -15.06 -2.96
N ASP A 45 14.81 -16.21 -3.24
CA ASP A 45 14.89 -16.75 -4.59
C ASP A 45 13.53 -17.30 -5.08
N ALA A 46 13.50 -17.84 -6.30
CA ALA A 46 12.28 -18.38 -6.89
C ALA A 46 11.68 -19.56 -6.11
N ALA A 47 12.51 -20.43 -5.52
CA ALA A 47 12.04 -21.59 -4.75
C ALA A 47 11.48 -21.17 -3.39
N GLN A 48 12.15 -20.23 -2.72
CA GLN A 48 11.68 -19.62 -1.47
C GLN A 48 10.40 -18.82 -1.70
N THR A 49 10.31 -18.06 -2.80
CA THR A 49 9.10 -17.34 -3.21
C THR A 49 7.93 -18.31 -3.39
N ALA A 50 8.12 -19.40 -4.13
CA ALA A 50 7.08 -20.40 -4.35
C ALA A 50 6.60 -21.05 -3.04
N THR A 51 7.54 -21.36 -2.14
CA THR A 51 7.22 -21.94 -0.83
C THR A 51 6.41 -20.96 0.01
N HIS A 52 6.91 -19.72 0.18
CA HIS A 52 6.25 -18.66 0.96
C HIS A 52 4.88 -18.26 0.39
N ALA A 53 4.73 -18.25 -0.94
CA ALA A 53 3.48 -17.89 -1.61
C ALA A 53 2.38 -18.95 -1.41
N ARG A 54 2.76 -20.22 -1.24
CA ARG A 54 1.86 -21.35 -1.00
C ARG A 54 1.56 -21.59 0.48
N GLU A 55 2.23 -20.88 1.40
CA GLU A 55 1.91 -20.97 2.82
C GLU A 55 0.48 -20.47 3.06
N GLU A 56 -0.45 -21.42 3.19
CA GLU A 56 -1.82 -21.14 3.59
C GLU A 56 -1.87 -20.77 5.08
N ASP A 57 -1.90 -19.46 5.35
CA ASP A 57 -2.37 -18.95 6.63
C ASP A 57 -3.73 -18.27 6.41
N PRO A 58 -4.85 -18.90 6.81
CA PRO A 58 -6.18 -18.30 6.73
C PRO A 58 -6.28 -16.93 7.43
N ARG A 59 -5.41 -16.67 8.42
CA ARG A 59 -5.32 -15.39 9.11
C ARG A 59 -4.67 -14.32 8.25
N ARG A 60 -3.79 -14.70 7.32
CA ARG A 60 -3.09 -13.79 6.41
C ARG A 60 -4.04 -13.17 5.40
N ALA A 61 -4.83 -13.98 4.69
CA ALA A 61 -5.79 -13.45 3.71
C ALA A 61 -6.85 -12.54 4.34
N THR A 62 -7.34 -12.90 5.53
CA THR A 62 -8.28 -12.08 6.30
C THR A 62 -7.63 -10.81 6.84
N ALA A 63 -6.41 -10.88 7.36
CA ALA A 63 -5.65 -9.71 7.77
C ALA A 63 -5.37 -8.78 6.59
N ASP A 64 -4.93 -9.29 5.45
CA ASP A 64 -4.63 -8.49 4.26
C ASP A 64 -5.88 -7.77 3.75
N LEU A 65 -7.05 -8.43 3.76
CA LEU A 65 -8.31 -7.78 3.42
C LEU A 65 -8.67 -6.67 4.42
N LEU A 66 -8.54 -6.92 5.72
CA LEU A 66 -8.81 -5.91 6.76
C LEU A 66 -7.86 -4.72 6.64
N ILE A 67 -6.58 -4.98 6.36
CA ILE A 67 -5.56 -3.96 6.13
C ILE A 67 -5.91 -3.16 4.88
N LEU A 68 -6.38 -3.81 3.81
CA LEU A 68 -6.80 -3.14 2.58
C LEU A 68 -8.01 -2.24 2.82
N CYS A 69 -9.02 -2.72 3.54
CA CYS A 69 -10.17 -1.91 3.94
C CYS A 69 -9.76 -0.74 4.82
N ALA A 70 -8.85 -0.95 5.77
CA ALA A 70 -8.33 0.12 6.61
C ALA A 70 -7.50 1.14 5.81
N ALA A 71 -6.74 0.70 4.80
CA ALA A 71 -6.05 1.60 3.89
C ALA A 71 -7.03 2.49 3.13
N VAL A 72 -8.11 1.93 2.58
CA VAL A 72 -9.17 2.72 1.92
C VAL A 72 -9.83 3.69 2.92
N GLY A 73 -10.15 3.22 4.13
CA GLY A 73 -10.69 4.06 5.20
C GLY A 73 -9.76 5.21 5.59
N SER A 74 -8.44 5.00 5.53
CA SER A 74 -7.44 6.03 5.87
C SER A 74 -7.51 7.25 4.94
N LEU A 75 -7.97 7.10 3.69
CA LEU A 75 -8.15 8.24 2.79
C LEU A 75 -9.17 9.24 3.33
N ALA A 76 -10.25 8.77 3.97
CA ALA A 76 -11.21 9.65 4.62
C ALA A 76 -10.55 10.40 5.79
N ALA A 77 -9.70 9.72 6.57
CA ALA A 77 -8.94 10.36 7.64
C ALA A 77 -8.01 11.46 7.10
N PHE A 78 -7.32 11.24 5.98
CA PHE A 78 -6.46 12.25 5.37
C PHE A 78 -7.24 13.43 4.76
N VAL A 79 -8.44 13.19 4.25
CA VAL A 79 -9.35 14.27 3.86
C VAL A 79 -9.75 15.10 5.09
N LEU A 80 -10.06 14.47 6.22
CA LEU A 80 -10.39 15.17 7.47
C LEU A 80 -9.19 15.98 8.01
N VAL A 81 -7.99 15.41 7.98
CA VAL A 81 -6.74 16.14 8.30
C VAL A 81 -6.59 17.38 7.42
N MET A 82 -6.87 17.26 6.12
CA MET A 82 -6.80 18.37 5.18
C MET A 82 -7.86 19.44 5.44
N LEU A 83 -9.06 19.05 5.87
CA LEU A 83 -10.10 20.01 6.26
C LEU A 83 -9.69 20.79 7.51
N GLY A 84 -9.09 20.14 8.51
CA GLY A 84 -8.54 20.81 9.69
C GLY A 84 -7.38 21.77 9.36
N ALA A 85 -6.62 21.49 8.30
CA ALA A 85 -5.54 22.36 7.84
C ALA A 85 -6.02 23.70 7.25
N LYS A 86 -7.32 23.86 6.95
CA LYS A 86 -7.85 25.12 6.39
C LYS A 86 -7.76 26.29 7.37
N ASP A 87 -7.97 26.01 8.65
CA ASP A 87 -7.96 26.99 9.73
C ASP A 87 -6.59 27.10 10.42
N ALA A 88 -5.63 26.26 10.03
CA ALA A 88 -4.26 26.27 10.52
C ALA A 88 -3.40 27.29 9.76
N HIS A 89 -2.34 27.78 10.41
CA HIS A 89 -1.41 28.76 9.83
C HIS A 89 0.05 28.33 10.02
N GLY A 90 0.92 28.81 9.13
CA GLY A 90 2.37 28.61 9.22
C GLY A 90 2.77 27.12 9.29
N LEU A 91 3.58 26.78 10.30
CA LEU A 91 4.16 25.44 10.47
C LEU A 91 3.10 24.35 10.66
N ASP A 92 2.01 24.63 11.40
CA ASP A 92 0.99 23.62 11.70
C ASP A 92 0.26 23.18 10.43
N LYS A 93 -0.08 24.13 9.56
CA LYS A 93 -0.68 23.85 8.25
C LYS A 93 0.24 22.96 7.40
N PHE A 94 1.54 23.27 7.38
CA PHE A 94 2.53 22.48 6.66
C PHE A 94 2.62 21.05 7.21
N LEU A 95 2.69 20.88 8.53
CA LEU A 95 2.78 19.56 9.18
C LEU A 95 1.54 18.69 8.91
N LEU A 96 0.34 19.29 8.92
CA LEU A 96 -0.90 18.57 8.61
C LEU A 96 -0.96 18.14 7.13
N ALA A 97 -0.57 19.03 6.21
CA ALA A 97 -0.50 18.69 4.79
C ALA A 97 0.55 17.60 4.51
N LEU A 98 1.71 17.67 5.17
CA LEU A 98 2.75 16.67 5.08
C LEU A 98 2.30 15.32 5.66
N LEU A 99 1.61 15.30 6.79
CA LEU A 99 1.03 14.09 7.39
C LEU A 99 0.03 13.43 6.43
N ALA A 100 -0.87 14.22 5.83
CA ALA A 100 -1.84 13.73 4.87
C ALA A 100 -1.16 13.11 3.63
N LEU A 101 -0.12 13.76 3.10
CA LEU A 101 0.65 13.26 1.97
C LEU A 101 1.40 11.96 2.31
N LEU A 102 2.17 11.96 3.40
CA LEU A 102 2.94 10.78 3.83
C LEU A 102 2.02 9.59 4.13
N GLY A 103 0.90 9.86 4.80
CA GLY A 103 -0.10 8.85 5.09
C GLY A 103 -0.70 8.25 3.81
N ALA A 104 -1.04 9.08 2.83
CA ALA A 104 -1.53 8.61 1.53
C ALA A 104 -0.47 7.78 0.78
N VAL A 105 0.79 8.22 0.78
CA VAL A 105 1.92 7.49 0.16
C VAL A 105 2.19 6.16 0.86
N PHE A 106 2.18 6.10 2.19
CA PHE A 106 2.39 4.85 2.92
C PHE A 106 1.22 3.88 2.77
N SER A 107 -0.02 4.36 2.73
CA SER A 107 -1.17 3.52 2.36
C SER A 107 -1.06 3.00 0.93
N TRP A 108 -0.60 3.84 -0.01
CA TRP A 108 -0.35 3.43 -1.39
C TRP A 108 0.73 2.33 -1.44
N LEU A 109 1.89 2.53 -0.80
CA LEU A 109 2.96 1.52 -0.73
C LEU A 109 2.47 0.20 -0.14
N LEU A 110 1.65 0.28 0.92
CA LEU A 110 1.06 -0.89 1.57
C LEU A 110 0.18 -1.69 0.61
N VAL A 111 -0.69 -1.02 -0.16
CA VAL A 111 -1.54 -1.68 -1.17
C VAL A 111 -0.68 -2.44 -2.18
N HIS A 112 0.37 -1.81 -2.71
CA HIS A 112 1.25 -2.44 -3.70
C HIS A 112 2.03 -3.61 -3.11
N THR A 113 2.44 -3.49 -1.86
CA THR A 113 3.11 -4.57 -1.11
C THR A 113 2.16 -5.76 -0.94
N LEU A 114 0.90 -5.53 -0.54
CA LEU A 114 -0.10 -6.59 -0.44
C LEU A 114 -0.41 -7.24 -1.78
N PHE A 115 -0.52 -6.46 -2.86
CA PHE A 115 -0.76 -7.02 -4.20
C PHE A 115 0.46 -7.75 -4.78
N THR A 116 1.68 -7.38 -4.39
CA THR A 116 2.89 -8.16 -4.68
C THR A 116 2.77 -9.57 -4.11
N LEU A 117 2.41 -9.67 -2.82
CA LEU A 117 2.18 -10.96 -2.16
C LEU A 117 1.02 -11.73 -2.80
N ARG A 118 -0.09 -11.04 -3.09
CA ARG A 118 -1.29 -11.64 -3.67
C ARG A 118 -1.05 -12.20 -5.07
N TYR A 119 -0.28 -11.51 -5.90
CA TYR A 119 0.03 -12.02 -7.24
C TYR A 119 0.92 -13.27 -7.17
N ALA A 120 1.90 -13.29 -6.26
CA ALA A 120 2.71 -14.50 -6.04
C ALA A 120 1.85 -15.66 -5.55
N GLU A 121 0.95 -15.43 -4.57
CA GLU A 121 0.01 -16.42 -4.07
C GLU A 121 -0.83 -16.99 -5.22
N VAL A 122 -1.58 -16.14 -5.93
CA VAL A 122 -2.45 -16.58 -7.05
C VAL A 122 -1.66 -17.33 -8.12
N TYR A 123 -0.42 -16.91 -8.40
CA TYR A 123 0.43 -17.57 -9.38
C TYR A 123 0.83 -18.98 -8.95
N TYR A 124 1.29 -19.13 -7.71
CA TYR A 124 1.84 -20.38 -7.19
C TYR A 124 0.81 -21.34 -6.60
N THR A 125 -0.41 -20.88 -6.29
CA THR A 125 -1.52 -21.77 -5.91
C THR A 125 -2.30 -22.29 -7.11
N ALA A 126 -2.13 -21.69 -8.30
CA ALA A 126 -2.74 -22.19 -9.52
C ALA A 126 -2.10 -23.51 -9.98
N GLU A 127 -2.92 -24.38 -10.56
CA GLU A 127 -2.50 -25.67 -11.14
C GLU A 127 -2.94 -25.73 -12.63
N PRO A 128 -1.99 -25.71 -13.60
CA PRO A 128 -0.56 -25.45 -13.42
C PRO A 128 -0.30 -24.00 -12.96
N HIS A 129 0.90 -23.74 -12.43
CA HIS A 129 1.32 -22.37 -12.08
C HIS A 129 1.17 -21.41 -13.24
N GLY A 130 0.69 -20.20 -12.93
CA GLY A 130 0.44 -19.23 -13.98
C GLY A 130 -0.54 -18.13 -13.59
N GLY A 131 -1.05 -17.46 -14.61
CA GLY A 131 -1.84 -16.23 -14.45
C GLY A 131 -1.11 -14.99 -14.90
N ILE A 132 0.22 -15.00 -14.90
CA ILE A 132 1.08 -13.98 -15.51
C ILE A 132 2.17 -14.67 -16.33
N SER A 133 2.39 -14.22 -17.56
CA SER A 133 3.60 -14.53 -18.32
C SER A 133 4.59 -13.38 -18.14
N PHE A 134 5.76 -13.70 -17.57
CA PHE A 134 6.87 -12.76 -17.37
C PHE A 134 7.87 -12.76 -18.53
N ASN A 135 7.62 -13.53 -19.59
CA ASN A 135 8.51 -13.67 -20.74
C ASN A 135 9.92 -14.14 -20.38
N GLN A 136 10.00 -15.05 -19.41
CA GLN A 136 11.23 -15.69 -18.94
C GLN A 136 10.98 -17.19 -18.74
N ASP A 137 12.05 -17.98 -18.75
CA ASP A 137 12.00 -19.43 -18.53
C ASP A 137 12.08 -19.79 -17.03
N GLU A 138 12.75 -18.95 -16.23
CA GLU A 138 12.91 -19.15 -14.80
C GLU A 138 11.60 -18.87 -14.03
N PRO A 139 11.30 -19.64 -12.97
CA PRO A 139 10.15 -19.35 -12.13
C PRO A 139 10.27 -17.95 -11.50
N PRO A 140 9.17 -17.15 -11.46
CA PRO A 140 9.23 -15.76 -11.03
C PRO A 140 9.46 -15.61 -9.52
N GLN A 141 10.29 -14.67 -9.13
CA GLN A 141 10.53 -14.31 -7.72
C GLN A 141 9.67 -13.10 -7.31
N TYR A 142 9.68 -12.75 -6.02
CA TYR A 142 8.92 -11.61 -5.51
C TYR A 142 9.20 -10.29 -6.24
N ALA A 143 10.41 -10.08 -6.75
CA ALA A 143 10.75 -8.89 -7.53
C ALA A 143 9.92 -8.78 -8.83
N ASP A 144 9.60 -9.89 -9.47
CA ASP A 144 8.80 -9.92 -10.71
C ASP A 144 7.34 -9.56 -10.41
N PHE A 145 6.78 -10.12 -9.33
CA PHE A 145 5.44 -9.76 -8.87
C PHE A 145 5.36 -8.32 -8.38
N ALA A 146 6.42 -7.81 -7.77
CA ALA A 146 6.52 -6.41 -7.38
C ALA A 146 6.56 -5.49 -8.60
N TYR A 147 7.37 -5.83 -9.61
CA TYR A 147 7.38 -5.11 -10.88
C TYR A 147 5.97 -5.00 -11.46
N MET A 148 5.21 -6.10 -11.46
CA MET A 148 3.81 -6.10 -11.87
C MET A 148 2.93 -5.20 -11.02
N ALA A 149 2.99 -5.36 -9.70
CA ALA A 149 2.15 -4.59 -8.77
C ALA A 149 2.41 -3.08 -8.91
N PHE A 150 3.66 -2.67 -8.86
CA PHE A 150 4.05 -1.27 -8.93
C PHE A 150 3.81 -0.66 -10.32
N SER A 151 4.07 -1.39 -11.40
CA SER A 151 3.77 -0.89 -12.74
C SER A 151 2.26 -0.68 -12.92
N LEU A 152 1.43 -1.67 -12.56
CA LEU A 152 -0.03 -1.53 -12.63
C LEU A 152 -0.57 -0.35 -11.81
N GLY A 153 0.04 -0.02 -10.67
CA GLY A 153 -0.48 1.07 -9.86
C GLY A 153 0.14 2.44 -10.09
N MET A 154 1.36 2.52 -10.65
CA MET A 154 1.98 3.78 -11.06
C MET A 154 1.52 4.24 -12.45
N THR A 155 1.34 3.30 -13.38
CA THR A 155 1.10 3.62 -14.80
C THR A 155 -0.19 3.02 -15.35
N TYR A 156 -0.92 2.23 -14.57
CA TYR A 156 -2.18 1.58 -14.94
C TYR A 156 -2.07 0.55 -16.07
N GLN A 157 -0.86 0.18 -16.48
CA GLN A 157 -0.60 -0.87 -17.47
C GLN A 157 0.80 -1.45 -17.35
N VAL A 158 0.98 -2.66 -17.88
CA VAL A 158 2.30 -3.29 -18.04
C VAL A 158 2.40 -3.76 -19.48
N SER A 159 3.49 -3.44 -20.17
CA SER A 159 3.62 -3.66 -21.62
C SER A 159 4.31 -4.96 -21.99
N ASP A 160 5.13 -5.49 -21.09
CA ASP A 160 6.06 -6.60 -21.29
C ASP A 160 5.65 -7.87 -20.54
N THR A 161 4.46 -7.90 -19.94
CA THR A 161 3.91 -9.08 -19.29
C THR A 161 2.45 -9.26 -19.69
N SER A 162 1.96 -10.50 -19.68
CA SER A 162 0.57 -10.78 -20.06
C SER A 162 -0.18 -11.54 -18.97
N ILE A 163 -1.39 -11.09 -18.65
CA ILE A 163 -2.27 -11.77 -17.70
C ILE A 163 -3.03 -12.89 -18.41
N THR A 164 -2.73 -14.14 -18.07
CA THR A 164 -3.21 -15.32 -18.81
C THR A 164 -4.49 -15.92 -18.24
N THR A 165 -4.80 -15.73 -16.95
CA THR A 165 -5.98 -16.35 -16.30
C THR A 165 -7.03 -15.33 -15.88
N ARG A 166 -8.28 -15.80 -15.73
CA ARG A 166 -9.41 -14.97 -15.29
C ARG A 166 -9.25 -14.51 -13.83
N GLU A 167 -8.73 -15.37 -12.98
CA GLU A 167 -8.50 -15.06 -11.57
C GLU A 167 -7.48 -13.93 -11.41
N MET A 168 -6.34 -14.02 -12.11
CA MET A 168 -5.33 -12.97 -12.09
C MET A 168 -5.86 -11.64 -12.67
N ARG A 169 -6.67 -11.69 -13.74
CA ARG A 169 -7.35 -10.49 -14.27
C ARG A 169 -8.26 -9.83 -13.22
N SER A 170 -8.97 -10.64 -12.44
CA SER A 170 -9.84 -10.14 -11.38
C SER A 170 -9.04 -9.50 -10.24
N ALA A 171 -7.91 -10.08 -9.87
CA ALA A 171 -6.98 -9.48 -8.90
C ALA A 171 -6.42 -8.14 -9.42
N ALA A 172 -5.95 -8.11 -10.66
CA ALA A 172 -5.41 -6.92 -11.29
C ALA A 172 -6.45 -5.78 -11.40
N LEU A 173 -7.70 -6.09 -11.76
CA LEU A 173 -8.76 -5.08 -11.80
C LEU A 173 -8.99 -4.43 -10.43
N ARG A 174 -9.06 -5.23 -9.35
CA ARG A 174 -9.20 -4.69 -7.99
C ARG A 174 -8.00 -3.83 -7.63
N HIS A 175 -6.80 -4.27 -7.97
CA HIS A 175 -5.58 -3.51 -7.73
C HIS A 175 -5.60 -2.16 -8.44
N SER A 176 -5.87 -2.14 -9.75
CA SER A 176 -5.88 -0.90 -10.55
C SER A 176 -6.91 0.11 -10.05
N LEU A 177 -8.12 -0.34 -9.68
CA LEU A 177 -9.14 0.54 -9.12
C LEU A 177 -8.69 1.18 -7.80
N LEU A 178 -8.09 0.39 -6.91
CA LEU A 178 -7.55 0.88 -5.64
C LEU A 178 -6.39 1.85 -5.87
N ALA A 179 -5.43 1.46 -6.72
CA ALA A 179 -4.29 2.30 -7.06
C ALA A 179 -4.71 3.65 -7.66
N TYR A 180 -5.74 3.67 -8.50
CA TYR A 180 -6.30 4.90 -9.06
C TYR A 180 -6.85 5.83 -7.96
N VAL A 181 -7.65 5.29 -7.02
CA VAL A 181 -8.20 6.07 -5.91
C VAL A 181 -7.09 6.67 -5.05
N PHE A 182 -6.05 5.90 -4.72
CA PHE A 182 -4.89 6.42 -4.00
C PHE A 182 -4.11 7.45 -4.82
N GLY A 183 -3.91 7.23 -6.12
CA GLY A 183 -3.24 8.17 -7.02
C GLY A 183 -3.93 9.53 -7.06
N VAL A 184 -5.27 9.55 -7.16
CA VAL A 184 -6.07 10.78 -7.07
C VAL A 184 -5.92 11.45 -5.71
N GLY A 185 -5.95 10.67 -4.61
CA GLY A 185 -5.75 11.19 -3.26
C GLY A 185 -4.38 11.82 -3.06
N ILE A 186 -3.31 11.15 -3.48
CA ILE A 186 -1.93 11.65 -3.40
C ILE A 186 -1.81 12.94 -4.21
N LEU A 187 -2.34 12.99 -5.43
CA LEU A 187 -2.31 14.19 -6.25
C LEU A 187 -3.01 15.37 -5.57
N ALA A 188 -4.22 15.14 -5.03
CA ALA A 188 -4.97 16.17 -4.32
C ALA A 188 -4.23 16.67 -3.07
N THR A 189 -3.63 15.78 -2.28
CA THR A 189 -2.85 16.18 -1.10
C THR A 189 -1.57 16.93 -1.47
N THR A 190 -0.91 16.53 -2.56
CA THR A 190 0.29 17.22 -3.08
C THR A 190 -0.02 18.64 -3.51
N ILE A 191 -1.12 18.84 -4.25
CA ILE A 191 -1.56 20.18 -4.67
C ILE A 191 -1.80 21.06 -3.44
N ASN A 192 -2.52 20.55 -2.43
CA ASN A 192 -2.78 21.31 -1.20
C ASN A 192 -1.49 21.66 -0.45
N LEU A 193 -0.52 20.74 -0.39
CA LEU A 193 0.78 21.00 0.23
C LEU A 193 1.53 22.13 -0.50
N VAL A 194 1.61 22.07 -1.84
CA VAL A 194 2.29 23.09 -2.64
C VAL A 194 1.63 24.46 -2.49
N VAL A 195 0.29 24.52 -2.56
CA VAL A 195 -0.47 25.76 -2.34
C VAL A 195 -0.24 26.31 -0.94
N SER A 196 -0.11 25.44 0.07
CA SER A 196 0.16 25.85 1.45
C SER A 196 1.58 26.38 1.67
N LEU A 197 2.56 25.90 0.92
CA LEU A 197 3.95 26.39 0.96
C LEU A 197 4.15 27.70 0.19
N ALA A 198 3.32 27.96 -0.81
CA ALA A 198 3.41 29.15 -1.65
C ALA A 198 2.64 30.36 -1.08
N ALA A 199 1.80 30.15 -0.07
CA ALA A 199 0.98 31.17 0.59
C ALA A 199 1.65 31.67 1.87
#